data_AF-A0A956VA95-F1
#
_entry.id   AF-A0A956VA95-F1
#
_cell.length_a   1.000
_cell.length_b   1.000
_cell.length_c   1.000
_cell.angle_alpha   90.00
_cell.angle_beta   90.00
_cell.angle_gamma   90.00
#
_symmetry.space_group_name_H-M   'P 1'
#
loop_
_entity.id
_entity.type
_entity.pdbx_description
1 polymer ?
#
loop_
_entity_poly.entity_id
_entity_poly.type
_entity_poly.pdbx_seq_one_letter_code
_entity_poly.pdbx_strand_id
1 'polypeptide(L)'
;MKRLAKPTAWAKALAQAKTHSDSGWLLRYLSAEIPDDSQLAQALTYVREAEDFAVLIAALKHCETPAQRAEALGLVMDIISEQNPLFLELIKSLREGERNLILGALLETYQLDPDPERRLLKLKRLLEGMPQAGRSLYWPEAQMLAEQGGDDAQLMLLGLARQLPSRVLPATGKSLRQSVRKVKDAFKRTMAFVALAEMIRLTEQDLSEAKRSAELIPDASLREMALARLTSL
;
A
#
# COMPACT_ATOMS: atom_id res chain seq x y z
N MET A 1 -14.87 54.91 16.85
CA MET A 1 -15.51 53.60 16.56
C MET A 1 -14.51 52.72 15.81
N LYS A 2 -13.95 51.69 16.45
CA LYS A 2 -13.12 50.69 15.76
C LYS A 2 -14.04 49.89 14.83
N ARG A 3 -13.91 50.05 13.50
CA ARG A 3 -14.58 49.17 12.55
C ARG A 3 -13.99 47.77 12.74
N LEU A 4 -14.79 46.84 13.24
CA LEU A 4 -14.43 45.42 13.22
C LEU A 4 -14.21 45.02 11.76
N ALA A 5 -13.02 44.52 11.44
CA ALA A 5 -12.72 43.99 10.12
C ALA A 5 -13.74 42.88 9.82
N LYS A 6 -14.36 42.94 8.64
CA LYS A 6 -15.28 41.87 8.22
C LYS A 6 -14.49 40.56 8.17
N PRO A 7 -15.02 39.45 8.70
CA PRO A 7 -14.34 38.17 8.65
C PRO A 7 -14.09 37.77 7.19
N THR A 8 -12.86 37.34 6.92
CA THR A 8 -12.42 36.88 5.60
C THR A 8 -13.24 35.67 5.15
N ALA A 9 -13.25 35.40 3.84
CA ALA A 9 -13.90 34.22 3.30
C ALA A 9 -13.33 32.92 3.92
N TRP A 10 -12.01 32.87 4.12
CA TRP A 10 -11.34 31.82 4.91
C TRP A 10 -11.90 31.66 6.32
N ALA A 11 -11.97 32.74 7.10
CA ALA A 11 -12.46 32.68 8.48
C ALA A 11 -13.90 32.17 8.57
N LYS A 12 -14.73 32.49 7.57
CA LYS A 12 -16.09 31.95 7.46
C LYS A 12 -16.10 30.46 7.13
N ALA A 13 -15.29 30.02 6.17
CA ALA A 13 -15.18 28.62 5.80
C ALA A 13 -14.70 27.76 6.98
N LEU A 14 -13.68 28.22 7.71
CA LEU A 14 -13.16 27.55 8.90
C LEU A 14 -14.20 27.51 10.04
N ALA A 15 -14.90 28.61 10.30
CA ALA A 15 -15.94 28.65 11.32
C ALA A 15 -17.11 27.71 10.98
N GLN A 16 -17.50 27.63 9.72
CA GLN A 16 -18.53 26.69 9.26
C GLN A 16 -18.08 25.24 9.41
N ALA A 17 -16.85 24.91 9.02
CA ALA A 17 -16.28 23.58 9.19
C ALA A 17 -16.27 23.15 10.66
N LYS A 18 -15.85 24.04 11.58
CA LYS A 18 -15.84 23.75 13.02
C LYS A 18 -17.24 23.62 13.64
N THR A 19 -18.22 24.40 13.17
CA THR A 19 -19.56 24.45 13.77
C THR A 19 -20.46 23.32 13.26
N HIS A 20 -20.32 22.94 11.99
CA HIS A 20 -21.20 21.99 11.33
C HIS A 20 -20.53 20.65 11.01
N SER A 21 -19.24 20.49 11.35
CA SER A 21 -18.42 19.33 10.96
C SER A 21 -18.48 19.03 9.45
N ASP A 22 -18.67 20.08 8.65
CA ASP A 22 -18.73 20.03 7.19
C ASP A 22 -17.54 20.80 6.62
N SER A 23 -16.49 20.05 6.25
CA SER A 23 -15.28 20.61 5.64
C SER A 23 -15.45 20.96 4.16
N GLY A 24 -16.62 20.75 3.55
CA GLY A 24 -16.86 21.01 2.14
C GLY A 24 -16.54 22.45 1.71
N TRP A 25 -16.79 23.44 2.57
CA TRP A 25 -16.43 24.83 2.31
C TRP A 25 -14.94 25.09 2.41
N LEU A 26 -14.27 24.47 3.38
CA LEU A 26 -12.82 24.57 3.55
C LEU A 26 -12.07 23.93 2.37
N LEU A 27 -12.54 22.77 1.91
CA LEU A 27 -12.01 22.06 0.74
C LEU A 27 -12.17 22.86 -0.56
N ARG A 28 -13.35 23.46 -0.77
CA ARG A 28 -13.59 24.34 -1.92
C ARG A 28 -12.63 25.52 -1.92
N TYR A 29 -12.36 26.11 -0.75
CA TYR A 29 -11.44 27.23 -0.63
C TYR A 29 -10.00 26.81 -0.96
N LEU A 30 -9.50 25.75 -0.32
CA LEU A 30 -8.17 25.21 -0.58
C LEU A 30 -7.98 24.77 -2.05
N SER A 31 -9.06 24.37 -2.73
CA SER A 31 -8.99 24.00 -4.15
C SER A 31 -8.99 25.21 -5.10
N ALA A 32 -9.52 26.36 -4.67
CA ALA A 32 -9.72 27.53 -5.51
C ALA A 32 -8.60 28.58 -5.35
N GLU A 33 -7.98 28.66 -4.17
CA GLU A 33 -7.01 29.68 -3.81
C GLU A 33 -5.75 29.05 -3.20
N ILE A 34 -4.59 29.68 -3.41
CA ILE A 34 -3.35 29.29 -2.74
C ILE A 34 -3.39 29.88 -1.31
N PRO A 35 -3.45 29.05 -0.25
CA PRO A 35 -3.52 29.55 1.11
C PRO A 35 -2.18 30.20 1.50
N ASP A 36 -2.25 31.29 2.27
CA ASP A 36 -1.07 31.81 2.96
C ASP A 36 -0.64 30.89 4.13
N ASP A 37 0.56 31.11 4.67
CA ASP A 37 1.12 30.30 5.74
C ASP A 37 0.22 30.23 6.99
N SER A 38 -0.48 31.32 7.31
CA SER A 38 -1.38 31.36 8.47
C SER A 38 -2.64 30.53 8.23
N GLN A 39 -3.19 30.58 7.03
CA GLN A 39 -4.34 29.78 6.61
C GLN A 39 -3.98 28.30 6.59
N LEU A 40 -2.80 27.94 6.05
CA LEU A 40 -2.33 26.56 6.04
C LEU A 40 -2.16 26.02 7.46
N ALA A 41 -1.55 26.77 8.38
CA ALA A 41 -1.43 26.38 9.79
C ALA A 41 -2.80 26.20 10.47
N GLN A 42 -3.78 27.07 10.16
CA GLN A 42 -5.15 26.92 10.66
C GLN A 42 -5.85 25.67 10.11
N ALA A 43 -5.61 25.32 8.83
CA ALA A 43 -6.12 24.10 8.22
C ALA A 43 -5.53 22.86 8.90
N LEU A 44 -4.22 22.83 9.12
CA LEU A 44 -3.53 21.74 9.81
C LEU A 44 -3.98 21.60 11.27
N THR A 45 -4.24 22.72 11.96
CA THR A 45 -4.83 22.72 13.30
C THR A 45 -6.24 22.12 13.29
N TYR A 46 -7.07 22.48 12.30
CA TYR A 46 -8.39 21.88 12.13
C TYR A 46 -8.29 20.36 11.89
N VAL A 47 -7.38 19.92 11.02
CA VAL A 47 -7.14 18.49 10.77
C VAL A 47 -6.78 17.76 12.06
N ARG A 48 -5.92 18.33 12.91
CA ARG A 48 -5.57 17.72 14.19
C ARG A 48 -6.78 17.52 15.11
N GLU A 49 -7.69 18.50 15.13
CA GLU A 49 -8.88 18.47 16.00
C GLU A 49 -9.98 17.54 15.45
N ALA A 50 -10.14 17.50 14.13
CA ALA A 50 -11.26 16.83 13.47
C ALA A 50 -10.90 15.50 12.78
N GLU A 51 -9.61 15.14 12.73
CA GLU A 51 -9.06 13.99 12.01
C GLU A 51 -9.51 13.93 10.53
N ASP A 52 -9.62 15.11 9.88
CA ASP A 52 -10.17 15.23 8.53
C ASP A 52 -9.11 14.97 7.44
N PHE A 53 -9.13 13.75 6.89
CA PHE A 53 -8.21 13.31 5.83
C PHE A 53 -8.35 14.11 4.54
N ALA A 54 -9.56 14.56 4.18
CA ALA A 54 -9.75 15.28 2.93
C ALA A 54 -9.07 16.65 3.01
N VAL A 55 -9.21 17.34 4.15
CA VAL A 55 -8.55 18.62 4.38
C VAL A 55 -7.04 18.45 4.48
N LEU A 56 -6.56 17.37 5.10
CA LEU A 56 -5.12 17.06 5.14
C LEU A 56 -4.53 16.87 3.74
N ILE A 57 -5.20 16.11 2.87
CA ILE A 57 -4.77 15.90 1.48
C ILE A 57 -4.75 17.21 0.71
N ALA A 58 -5.78 18.04 0.87
CA ALA A 58 -5.84 19.36 0.24
C ALA A 58 -4.69 20.26 0.74
N ALA A 59 -4.49 20.34 2.06
CA ALA A 59 -3.43 21.14 2.69
C ALA A 59 -2.03 20.69 2.22
N LEU A 60 -1.77 19.38 2.16
CA LEU A 60 -0.49 18.82 1.70
C LEU A 60 -0.08 19.30 0.31
N LYS A 61 -1.04 19.55 -0.60
CA LYS A 61 -0.76 20.06 -1.96
C LYS A 61 -0.17 21.47 -1.96
N HIS A 62 -0.38 22.23 -0.89
CA HIS A 62 0.07 23.62 -0.74
C HIS A 62 1.23 23.81 0.26
N CYS A 63 1.73 22.73 0.86
CA CYS A 63 2.92 22.81 1.72
C CYS A 63 4.19 22.96 0.85
N GLU A 64 4.67 24.18 0.67
CA GLU A 64 5.84 24.47 -0.17
C GLU A 64 7.15 24.46 0.62
N THR A 65 7.11 24.89 1.89
CA THR A 65 8.31 24.99 2.72
C THR A 65 8.62 23.68 3.48
N PRO A 66 9.90 23.41 3.82
CA PRO A 66 10.26 22.25 4.64
C PRO A 66 9.56 22.23 6.01
N ALA A 67 9.36 23.39 6.64
CA ALA A 67 8.70 23.49 7.94
C ALA A 67 7.23 23.08 7.86
N GLN A 68 6.49 23.59 6.86
CA GLN A 68 5.09 23.19 6.62
C GLN A 68 4.97 21.70 6.29
N ARG A 69 5.90 21.17 5.48
CA ARG A 69 5.93 19.73 5.18
C ARG A 69 6.16 18.91 6.45
N ALA A 70 7.11 19.29 7.29
CA ALA A 70 7.38 18.57 8.53
C ALA A 70 6.15 18.54 9.46
N GLU A 71 5.47 19.68 9.61
CA GLU A 71 4.24 19.77 10.42
C GLU A 71 3.11 18.90 9.85
N ALA A 72 2.84 18.99 8.55
CA ALA A 72 1.82 18.18 7.90
C ALA A 72 2.14 16.68 7.96
N LEU A 73 3.41 16.28 7.82
CA LEU A 73 3.83 14.89 7.95
C LEU A 73 3.70 14.36 9.38
N GLY A 74 3.99 15.20 10.39
CA GLY A 74 3.72 14.85 11.78
C GLY A 74 2.24 14.51 11.99
N LEU A 75 1.34 15.35 11.46
CA LEU A 75 -0.10 15.09 11.51
C LEU A 75 -0.51 13.82 10.75
N VAL A 76 0.07 13.58 9.57
CA VAL A 76 -0.17 12.31 8.85
C VAL A 76 0.17 11.14 9.75
N MET A 77 1.35 11.14 10.37
CA MET A 77 1.79 10.06 11.25
C MET A 77 0.88 9.86 12.46
N ASP A 78 0.35 10.95 13.02
CA ASP A 78 -0.54 10.92 14.19
C ASP A 78 -1.91 10.31 13.86
N ILE A 79 -2.46 10.56 12.66
CA ILE A 79 -3.85 10.20 12.33
C ILE A 79 -3.98 9.09 11.28
N ILE A 80 -2.88 8.64 10.66
CA ILE A 80 -2.93 7.71 9.53
C ILE A 80 -3.60 6.39 9.91
N SER A 81 -4.55 5.98 9.07
CA SER A 81 -5.28 4.73 9.24
C SER A 81 -5.52 4.07 7.90
N GLU A 82 -5.08 2.82 7.76
CA GLU A 82 -5.34 2.00 6.56
C GLU A 82 -6.83 1.72 6.33
N GLN A 83 -7.67 1.94 7.35
CA GLN A 83 -9.12 1.74 7.27
C GLN A 83 -9.83 2.96 6.67
N ASN A 84 -9.17 4.11 6.60
CA ASN A 84 -9.76 5.31 6.03
C ASN A 84 -9.89 5.16 4.49
N PRO A 85 -11.06 5.45 3.90
CA PRO A 85 -11.26 5.37 2.44
C PRO A 85 -10.28 6.22 1.62
N LEU A 86 -9.76 7.31 2.19
CA LEU A 86 -8.82 8.23 1.56
C LEU A 86 -7.36 7.85 1.79
N PHE A 87 -7.06 6.74 2.47
CA PHE A 87 -5.70 6.31 2.77
C PHE A 87 -4.81 6.27 1.52
N LEU A 88 -5.25 5.62 0.45
CA LEU A 88 -4.46 5.51 -0.78
C LEU A 88 -4.28 6.86 -1.48
N GLU A 89 -5.26 7.77 -1.37
CA GLU A 89 -5.14 9.12 -1.92
C GLU A 89 -4.13 9.95 -1.13
N LEU A 90 -4.17 9.84 0.20
CA LEU A 90 -3.18 10.43 1.08
C LEU A 90 -1.77 9.95 0.72
N ILE A 91 -1.55 8.65 0.61
CA ILE A 91 -0.24 8.10 0.22
C ILE A 91 0.20 8.63 -1.16
N LYS A 92 -0.70 8.75 -2.13
CA LYS A 92 -0.39 9.29 -3.46
C LYS A 92 -0.03 10.78 -3.45
N SER A 93 -0.55 11.55 -2.50
CA SER A 93 -0.25 12.99 -2.35
C SER A 93 1.14 13.28 -1.76
N LEU A 94 1.81 12.26 -1.21
CA LEU A 94 3.13 12.38 -0.59
C LEU A 94 4.27 12.22 -1.59
N ARG A 95 5.40 12.87 -1.28
CA ARG A 95 6.66 12.72 -2.01
C ARG A 95 7.25 11.34 -1.71
N GLU A 96 8.16 10.87 -2.56
CA GLU A 96 8.76 9.54 -2.43
C GLU A 96 9.40 9.28 -1.06
N GLY A 97 10.24 10.20 -0.56
CA GLY A 97 10.87 10.05 0.76
C GLY A 97 9.88 10.01 1.93
N GLU A 98 8.78 10.74 1.83
CA GLU A 98 7.76 10.81 2.88
C GLU A 98 6.88 9.56 2.89
N ARG A 99 6.54 9.03 1.70
CA ARG A 99 5.91 7.72 1.58
C ARG A 99 6.75 6.65 2.25
N ASN A 100 8.06 6.63 1.96
CA ASN A 100 8.95 5.64 2.55
C ASN A 100 9.00 5.75 4.09
N LEU A 101 9.01 6.97 4.63
CA LEU A 101 8.95 7.23 6.08
C LEU A 101 7.66 6.68 6.71
N ILE A 102 6.51 7.07 6.16
CA ILE A 102 5.19 6.66 6.65
C ILE A 102 5.00 5.14 6.56
N LEU A 103 5.47 4.54 5.47
CA LEU A 103 5.47 3.09 5.31
C LEU A 103 6.34 2.39 6.35
N GLY A 104 7.52 2.91 6.64
CA GLY A 104 8.38 2.39 7.71
C GLY A 104 7.64 2.33 9.04
N ALA A 105 6.97 3.42 9.42
CA ALA A 105 6.22 3.48 10.67
C ALA A 105 4.97 2.61 10.69
N LEU A 106 4.23 2.51 9.58
CA LEU A 106 3.11 1.58 9.47
C LEU A 106 3.59 0.12 9.59
N LEU A 107 4.73 -0.20 8.99
CA LEU A 107 5.33 -1.53 9.11
C LEU A 107 5.79 -1.84 10.53
N GLU A 108 6.41 -0.88 11.23
CA GLU A 108 6.73 -1.03 12.65
C GLU A 108 5.46 -1.31 13.48
N THR A 109 4.37 -0.61 13.18
CA THR A 109 3.07 -0.86 13.83
C THR A 109 2.54 -2.26 13.50
N TYR A 110 2.72 -2.72 12.26
CA TYR A 110 2.28 -4.04 11.82
C TYR A 110 3.13 -5.18 12.34
N GLN A 111 4.38 -4.93 12.77
CA GLN A 111 5.20 -5.95 13.43
C GLN A 111 4.55 -6.47 14.73
N LEU A 112 3.62 -5.70 15.31
CA LEU A 112 2.81 -6.14 16.45
C LEU A 112 1.79 -7.23 16.08
N ASP A 113 1.47 -7.40 14.80
CA ASP A 113 0.57 -8.45 14.32
C ASP A 113 1.33 -9.79 14.28
N PRO A 114 0.92 -10.81 15.06
CA PRO A 114 1.66 -12.07 15.13
C PRO A 114 1.52 -12.91 13.84
N ASP A 115 0.51 -12.62 13.01
CA ASP A 115 0.12 -13.41 11.86
C ASP A 115 0.87 -12.92 10.59
N PRO A 116 1.82 -13.71 10.03
CA PRO A 116 2.61 -13.30 8.87
C PRO A 116 1.76 -13.10 7.60
N GLU A 117 0.70 -13.88 7.39
CA GLU A 117 -0.22 -13.73 6.27
C GLU A 117 -0.97 -12.39 6.35
N ARG A 118 -1.45 -12.02 7.55
CA ARG A 118 -2.08 -10.72 7.76
C ARG A 118 -1.11 -9.57 7.53
N ARG A 119 0.14 -9.69 8.01
CA ARG A 119 1.20 -8.71 7.75
C ARG A 119 1.52 -8.58 6.26
N LEU A 120 1.60 -9.69 5.53
CA LEU A 120 1.78 -9.69 4.07
C LEU A 120 0.62 -9.02 3.34
N LEU A 121 -0.62 -9.28 3.75
CA LEU A 121 -1.79 -8.66 3.16
C LEU A 121 -1.79 -7.13 3.37
N LYS A 122 -1.45 -6.69 4.59
CA LYS A 122 -1.28 -5.27 4.91
C LYS A 122 -0.16 -4.65 4.07
N LEU A 123 1.02 -5.28 4.01
CA LEU A 123 2.14 -4.83 3.17
C LEU A 123 1.72 -4.72 1.70
N LYS A 124 0.99 -5.70 1.16
CA LYS A 124 0.47 -5.64 -0.22
C LYS A 124 -0.42 -4.43 -0.45
N ARG A 125 -1.37 -4.15 0.44
CA ARG A 125 -2.25 -2.97 0.35
C ARG A 125 -1.45 -1.66 0.40
N LEU A 126 -0.44 -1.60 1.26
CA LEU A 126 0.45 -0.44 1.33
C LEU A 126 1.18 -0.20 0.00
N LEU A 127 1.71 -1.25 -0.62
CA LEU A 127 2.45 -1.15 -1.88
C LEU A 127 1.57 -0.72 -3.06
N GLU A 128 0.26 -1.00 -3.04
CA GLU A 128 -0.69 -0.53 -4.06
C GLU A 128 -0.76 1.01 -4.13
N GLY A 129 -0.57 1.70 -3.00
CA GLY A 129 -0.49 3.16 -2.92
C GLY A 129 0.84 3.74 -3.41
N MET A 130 1.87 2.92 -3.60
CA MET A 130 3.21 3.36 -3.97
C MET A 130 3.45 3.41 -5.49
N PRO A 131 4.36 4.29 -5.97
CA PRO A 131 4.93 4.18 -7.30
C PRO A 131 5.64 2.84 -7.48
N GLN A 132 5.53 2.27 -8.69
CA GLN A 132 6.10 0.96 -8.99
C GLN A 132 7.61 0.89 -8.68
N ALA A 133 8.35 1.97 -8.96
CA ALA A 133 9.81 2.02 -8.77
C ALA A 133 10.26 1.78 -7.31
N GLY A 134 9.48 2.20 -6.32
CA GLY A 134 9.83 2.08 -4.89
C GLY A 134 9.42 0.75 -4.26
N ARG A 135 8.55 -0.04 -4.92
CA ARG A 135 7.99 -1.27 -4.32
C ARG A 135 9.03 -2.36 -4.04
N SER A 136 10.12 -2.39 -4.81
CA SER A 136 11.19 -3.37 -4.62
C SER A 136 11.97 -3.20 -3.32
N LEU A 137 11.90 -2.02 -2.68
CA LEU A 137 12.54 -1.78 -1.38
C LEU A 137 11.99 -2.69 -0.27
N TYR A 138 10.72 -3.10 -0.41
CA TYR A 138 10.03 -3.92 0.59
C TYR A 138 10.00 -5.41 0.24
N TRP A 139 10.71 -5.81 -0.82
CA TRP A 139 10.84 -7.22 -1.19
C TRP A 139 11.48 -8.08 -0.08
N PRO A 140 12.55 -7.66 0.61
CA PRO A 140 13.14 -8.45 1.69
C PRO A 140 12.16 -8.71 2.83
N GLU A 141 11.38 -7.71 3.22
CA GLU A 141 10.34 -7.82 4.25
C GLU A 141 9.25 -8.81 3.83
N ALA A 142 8.74 -8.67 2.60
CA ALA A 142 7.75 -9.60 2.06
C ALA A 142 8.27 -11.04 2.03
N GLN A 143 9.53 -11.25 1.62
CA GLN A 143 10.13 -12.57 1.62
C GLN A 143 10.25 -13.13 3.04
N MET A 144 10.75 -12.35 3.99
CA MET A 144 10.88 -12.77 5.39
C MET A 144 9.53 -13.18 5.98
N LEU A 145 8.48 -12.38 5.80
CA LEU A 145 7.14 -12.68 6.28
C LEU A 145 6.60 -13.96 5.63
N ALA A 146 6.82 -14.14 4.32
CA ALA A 146 6.44 -15.36 3.63
C ALA A 146 7.15 -16.59 4.19
N GLU A 147 8.42 -16.48 4.58
CA GLU A 147 9.16 -17.59 5.18
C GLU A 147 8.68 -17.98 6.58
N GLN A 148 8.07 -17.05 7.32
CA GLN A 148 7.47 -17.30 8.62
C GLN A 148 6.06 -17.91 8.51
N GLY A 149 5.37 -17.70 7.38
CA GLY A 149 4.02 -18.16 7.14
C GLY A 149 3.91 -19.54 6.48
N GLY A 150 2.67 -19.93 6.20
CA GLY A 150 2.31 -21.17 5.53
C GLY A 150 2.18 -21.03 4.01
N ASP A 151 1.42 -21.95 3.41
CA ASP A 151 1.19 -22.01 1.97
C ASP A 151 0.61 -20.69 1.41
N ASP A 152 -0.33 -20.07 2.13
CA ASP A 152 -0.96 -18.83 1.70
C ASP A 152 0.01 -17.65 1.69
N ALA A 153 0.94 -17.59 2.66
CA ALA A 153 2.00 -16.59 2.68
C ALA A 153 2.92 -16.71 1.44
N GLN A 154 3.27 -17.94 1.05
CA GLN A 154 4.05 -18.18 -0.19
C GLN A 154 3.29 -17.71 -1.44
N LEU A 155 1.98 -17.98 -1.51
CA LEU A 155 1.14 -17.52 -2.61
C LEU A 155 0.98 -15.99 -2.64
N MET A 156 0.85 -15.36 -1.47
CA MET A 156 0.81 -13.89 -1.35
C MET A 156 2.12 -13.26 -1.86
N LEU A 157 3.28 -13.88 -1.59
CA LEU A 157 4.56 -13.42 -2.13
C LEU A 157 4.59 -13.42 -3.66
N LEU A 158 4.01 -14.43 -4.33
CA LEU A 158 3.87 -14.45 -5.79
C LEU A 158 2.94 -13.32 -6.27
N GLY A 159 1.84 -13.08 -5.56
CA GLY A 159 0.93 -11.97 -5.85
C GLY A 159 1.60 -10.59 -5.73
N LEU A 160 2.46 -10.44 -4.72
CA LEU A 160 3.30 -9.25 -4.51
C LEU A 160 4.34 -9.07 -5.61
N ALA A 161 4.99 -10.15 -6.06
CA ALA A 161 5.98 -10.09 -7.13
C ALA A 161 5.41 -9.47 -8.41
N ARG A 162 4.15 -9.75 -8.76
CA ARG A 162 3.46 -9.15 -9.93
C ARG A 162 3.38 -7.62 -9.87
N GLN A 163 3.46 -7.04 -8.68
CA GLN A 163 3.39 -5.59 -8.48
C GLN A 163 4.77 -4.90 -8.60
N LEU A 164 5.86 -5.65 -8.72
CA LEU A 164 7.22 -5.13 -8.84
C LEU A 164 7.52 -4.59 -10.24
N PRO A 165 8.55 -3.72 -10.40
CA PRO A 165 9.05 -3.34 -11.71
C PRO A 165 9.55 -4.57 -12.49
N SER A 166 9.26 -4.67 -13.78
CA SER A 166 9.65 -5.80 -14.63
C SER A 166 11.16 -6.07 -14.62
N ARG A 167 11.98 -5.02 -14.48
CA ARG A 167 13.45 -5.11 -14.37
C ARG A 167 13.94 -5.84 -13.11
N VAL A 168 13.12 -5.89 -12.05
CA VAL A 168 13.48 -6.50 -10.76
C VAL A 168 13.06 -7.97 -10.68
N LEU A 169 12.03 -8.37 -11.44
CA LEU A 169 11.49 -9.74 -11.44
C LEU A 169 12.56 -10.83 -11.63
N PRO A 170 13.53 -10.72 -12.57
CA PRO A 170 14.55 -11.73 -12.74
C PRO A 170 15.39 -11.97 -11.48
N ALA A 171 15.71 -10.89 -10.74
CA ALA A 171 16.49 -10.97 -9.49
C ALA A 171 15.70 -11.69 -8.37
N THR A 172 14.37 -11.57 -8.37
CA THR A 172 13.47 -12.27 -7.42
C THR A 172 13.20 -13.73 -7.80
N GLY A 173 13.55 -14.14 -9.03
CA GLY A 173 13.16 -15.45 -9.55
C GLY A 173 13.68 -16.64 -8.74
N LYS A 174 14.85 -16.52 -8.09
CA LYS A 174 15.38 -17.60 -7.22
C LYS A 174 14.53 -17.76 -5.96
N SER A 175 14.25 -16.66 -5.25
CA SER A 175 13.45 -16.71 -4.02
C SER A 175 12.00 -17.12 -4.29
N LEU A 176 11.43 -16.68 -5.42
CA LEU A 176 10.09 -17.11 -5.85
C LEU A 176 10.01 -18.61 -6.11
N ARG A 177 10.99 -19.19 -6.80
CA ARG A 177 11.05 -20.65 -6.98
C ARG A 177 11.15 -21.40 -5.65
N GLN A 178 11.96 -20.90 -4.72
CA GLN A 178 12.08 -21.49 -3.39
C GLN A 178 10.76 -21.39 -2.61
N SER A 179 10.08 -20.25 -2.67
CA SER A 179 8.77 -20.02 -2.06
C SER A 179 7.71 -20.98 -2.58
N VAL A 180 7.58 -21.14 -3.91
CA VAL A 180 6.69 -22.12 -4.55
C VAL A 180 6.95 -23.54 -4.04
N ARG A 181 8.22 -23.93 -3.89
CA ARG A 181 8.60 -25.27 -3.40
C ARG A 181 8.26 -25.52 -1.93
N LYS A 182 8.11 -24.47 -1.13
CA LYS A 182 7.71 -24.57 0.29
C LYS A 182 6.21 -24.82 0.46
N VAL A 183 5.40 -24.59 -0.59
CA VAL A 183 3.96 -24.86 -0.56
C VAL A 183 3.72 -26.36 -0.43
N LYS A 184 3.01 -26.77 0.61
CA LYS A 184 2.77 -28.18 0.94
C LYS A 184 1.55 -28.74 0.21
N ASP A 185 0.49 -27.96 0.11
CA ASP A 185 -0.72 -28.37 -0.61
C ASP A 185 -0.45 -28.53 -2.12
N ALA A 186 -0.76 -29.71 -2.65
CA ALA A 186 -0.45 -30.10 -4.02
C ALA A 186 -1.15 -29.22 -5.06
N PHE A 187 -2.40 -28.82 -4.79
CA PHE A 187 -3.16 -27.96 -5.69
C PHE A 187 -2.58 -26.54 -5.68
N LYS A 188 -2.42 -25.94 -4.49
CA LYS A 188 -1.82 -24.61 -4.32
C LYS A 188 -0.42 -24.54 -4.94
N ARG A 189 0.43 -25.55 -4.70
CA ARG A 189 1.79 -25.60 -5.27
C ARG A 189 1.77 -25.66 -6.79
N THR A 190 0.87 -26.45 -7.37
CA THR A 190 0.70 -26.51 -8.82
C THR A 190 0.28 -25.15 -9.39
N MET A 191 -0.72 -24.51 -8.79
CA MET A 191 -1.17 -23.18 -9.20
C MET A 191 -0.10 -22.11 -8.98
N ALA A 192 0.74 -22.26 -7.95
CA ALA A 192 1.88 -21.40 -7.68
C ALA A 192 2.93 -21.48 -8.80
N PHE A 193 3.22 -22.68 -9.33
CA PHE A 193 4.09 -22.85 -10.50
C PHE A 193 3.49 -22.24 -11.77
N VAL A 194 2.18 -22.40 -12.00
CA VAL A 194 1.49 -21.74 -13.12
C VAL A 194 1.62 -20.22 -13.01
N ALA A 195 1.34 -19.66 -11.82
CA ALA A 195 1.47 -18.24 -11.56
C ALA A 195 2.92 -17.75 -11.72
N LEU A 196 3.91 -18.57 -11.36
CA LEU A 196 5.34 -18.27 -11.54
C LEU A 196 5.72 -18.21 -13.02
N ALA A 197 5.19 -19.11 -13.85
CA ALA A 197 5.46 -19.14 -15.30
C ALA A 197 4.99 -17.87 -16.02
N GLU A 198 3.93 -17.24 -15.52
CA GLU A 198 3.43 -15.95 -16.04
C GLU A 198 4.39 -14.79 -15.77
N MET A 199 5.30 -14.93 -14.80
CA MET A 199 6.24 -13.87 -14.39
C MET A 199 7.66 -14.12 -14.89
N ILE A 200 8.11 -15.38 -14.88
CA ILE A 200 9.47 -15.78 -15.24
C ILE A 200 9.45 -17.10 -16.01
N ARG A 201 10.44 -17.30 -16.88
CA ARG A 201 10.63 -18.57 -17.58
C ARG A 201 10.92 -19.70 -16.58
N LEU A 202 10.12 -20.76 -16.64
CA LEU A 202 10.33 -21.97 -15.86
C LEU A 202 11.50 -22.79 -16.43
N THR A 203 12.25 -23.44 -15.54
CA THR A 203 13.24 -24.45 -15.91
C THR A 203 12.58 -25.82 -16.12
N GLU A 204 13.27 -26.76 -16.77
CA GLU A 204 12.79 -28.15 -16.89
C GLU A 204 12.55 -28.79 -15.51
N GLN A 205 13.39 -28.46 -14.53
CA GLN A 205 13.21 -28.90 -13.15
C GLN A 205 11.92 -28.33 -12.55
N ASP A 206 11.65 -27.03 -12.74
CA ASP A 206 10.42 -26.40 -12.24
C ASP A 206 9.17 -27.07 -12.86
N LEU A 207 9.20 -27.33 -14.18
CA LEU A 207 8.11 -28.02 -14.89
C LEU A 207 7.91 -29.47 -14.39
N SER A 208 9.00 -30.21 -14.17
CA SER A 208 8.95 -31.57 -13.63
C SER A 208 8.36 -31.61 -12.22
N GLU A 209 8.73 -30.65 -11.36
CA GLU A 209 8.17 -30.54 -10.02
C GLU A 209 6.69 -30.12 -10.05
N ALA A 210 6.32 -29.19 -10.93
CA ALA A 210 4.94 -28.76 -11.10
C ALA A 210 4.04 -29.92 -11.54
N LYS A 211 4.48 -30.73 -12.52
CA LYS A 211 3.74 -31.92 -12.97
C LYS A 211 3.58 -32.96 -11.87
N ARG A 212 4.65 -33.26 -11.13
CA ARG A 212 4.59 -34.16 -9.97
C ARG A 212 3.62 -33.66 -8.90
N SER A 213 3.61 -32.36 -8.63
CA SER A 213 2.65 -31.75 -7.71
C SER A 213 1.21 -31.89 -8.22
N ALA A 214 0.99 -31.70 -9.53
CA ALA A 214 -0.33 -31.81 -10.13
C ALA A 214 -0.88 -33.24 -10.05
N GLU A 215 -0.05 -34.26 -10.27
CA GLU A 215 -0.42 -35.67 -10.18
C GLU A 215 -0.95 -36.07 -8.80
N LEU A 216 -0.48 -35.41 -7.74
CA LEU A 216 -0.88 -35.64 -6.36
C LEU A 216 -2.21 -34.97 -5.98
N ILE A 217 -2.83 -34.20 -6.87
CA ILE A 217 -4.15 -33.59 -6.63
C ILE A 217 -5.21 -34.71 -6.56
N PRO A 218 -5.97 -34.84 -5.44
CA PRO A 218 -6.94 -35.93 -5.28
C PRO A 218 -8.12 -35.86 -6.24
N ASP A 219 -8.60 -34.64 -6.53
CA ASP A 219 -9.70 -34.41 -7.46
C ASP A 219 -9.22 -34.59 -8.90
N ALA A 220 -9.81 -35.56 -9.61
CA ALA A 220 -9.40 -35.92 -10.96
C ALA A 220 -9.61 -34.78 -11.96
N SER A 221 -10.70 -34.01 -11.83
CA SER A 221 -11.01 -32.91 -12.75
C SER A 221 -10.03 -31.76 -12.57
N LEU A 222 -9.71 -31.41 -11.32
CA LEU A 222 -8.71 -30.39 -11.01
C LEU A 222 -7.30 -30.84 -11.42
N ARG A 223 -6.96 -32.12 -11.22
CA ARG A 223 -5.69 -32.69 -11.67
C ARG A 223 -5.52 -32.58 -13.19
N GLU A 224 -6.52 -33.01 -13.95
CA GLU A 224 -6.50 -32.94 -15.42
C GLU A 224 -6.38 -31.50 -15.92
N MET A 225 -7.17 -30.58 -15.35
CA MET A 225 -7.10 -29.16 -15.66
C MET A 225 -5.70 -28.59 -15.39
N ALA A 226 -5.12 -28.92 -14.24
CA ALA A 226 -3.82 -28.41 -13.84
C ALA A 226 -2.70 -28.96 -14.74
N LEU A 227 -2.72 -30.26 -15.06
CA LEU A 227 -1.76 -30.87 -15.99
C LEU A 227 -1.88 -30.30 -17.41
N ALA A 228 -3.10 -30.09 -17.90
CA ALA A 228 -3.33 -29.46 -19.20
C ALA A 228 -2.75 -28.05 -19.24
N ARG A 229 -2.99 -27.25 -18.18
CA ARG A 229 -2.42 -25.90 -18.07
C ARG A 229 -0.90 -25.93 -18.06
N LEU A 230 -0.27 -26.79 -17.26
CA LEU A 230 1.18 -26.93 -17.22
C LEU A 230 1.81 -27.37 -18.55
N THR A 231 1.07 -28.12 -19.37
CA THR A 231 1.53 -28.55 -20.70
C THR A 231 1.50 -27.41 -21.72
N SER A 232 0.69 -26.37 -21.47
CA SER A 232 0.60 -25.18 -22.33
C SER A 232 1.61 -24.07 -22.02
N LEU A 233 2.41 -24.24 -20.95
CA LEU A 233 3.43 -23.28 -20.50
C LEU A 233 4.79 -23.59 -21.14
#